data_AF-A0A9Q3E1W3-F1
#
_entry.id   AF-A0A9Q3E1W3-F1
#
_cell.length_a   1.000
_cell.length_b   1.000
_cell.length_c   1.000
_cell.angle_alpha   90.00
_cell.angle_beta   90.00
_cell.angle_gamma   90.00
#
_symmetry.space_group_name_H-M   'P 1'
#
loop_
_entity.id
_entity.type
_entity.pdbx_description
1 polymer ?
#
loop_
_entity_poly.entity_id
_entity_poly.type
_entity_poly.pdbx_seq_one_letter_code
_entity_poly.pdbx_strand_id
1 'polypeptide(L)'
;MEEGVQVSLYIADFGSLISRIGDLGERAYIHVYRRGLASRLLDQLASYPGNFDTLQELMNITLESDTRYHETQKEKGSHQEKKPPATGSNSSRPPQD
;
A
#
# COMPACT_ATOMS: atom_id res chain seq x y z
N MET A 1 -11.52 0.14 -8.81
CA MET A 1 -10.07 0.19 -8.59
C MET A 1 -9.61 -1.24 -8.50
N GLU A 2 -8.83 -1.68 -9.49
CA GLU A 2 -8.23 -3.01 -9.51
C GLU A 2 -7.27 -3.14 -8.31
N GLU A 3 -7.33 -4.26 -7.59
CA GLU A 3 -6.46 -4.55 -6.46
C GLU A 3 -4.99 -4.58 -6.93
N GLY A 4 -4.32 -3.43 -6.84
CA GLY A 4 -2.95 -3.27 -7.34
C GLY A 4 -2.65 -1.91 -7.97
N VAL A 5 -3.65 -1.04 -8.19
CA VAL A 5 -3.37 0.36 -8.54
C VAL A 5 -2.74 1.03 -7.34
N GLN A 6 -1.41 1.12 -7.34
CA GLN A 6 -0.63 1.70 -6.26
C GLN A 6 -1.14 3.10 -5.94
N VAL A 7 -1.42 3.35 -4.66
CA VAL A 7 -1.82 4.68 -4.16
C VAL A 7 -0.82 5.76 -4.56
N SER A 8 0.46 5.39 -4.74
CA SER A 8 1.52 6.26 -5.26
C SER A 8 1.18 6.86 -6.63
N LEU A 9 0.62 6.07 -7.55
CA LEU A 9 0.25 6.54 -8.89
C LEU A 9 -0.92 7.52 -8.82
N TYR A 10 -1.93 7.19 -7.98
CA TYR A 10 -3.06 8.07 -7.74
C TYR A 10 -2.62 9.42 -7.14
N ILE A 11 -1.68 9.41 -6.18
CA ILE A 11 -1.10 10.64 -5.60
C ILE A 11 -0.39 11.46 -6.68
N ALA A 12 0.40 10.82 -7.54
CA ALA A 12 1.14 11.50 -8.61
C ALA A 12 0.19 12.14 -9.64
N ASP A 13 -0.82 11.40 -10.10
CA ASP A 13 -1.84 11.93 -11.02
C ASP A 13 -2.63 13.08 -10.38
N PHE A 14 -3.00 12.95 -9.10
CA PHE A 14 -3.73 13.98 -8.39
C PHE A 14 -2.90 15.24 -8.22
N GLY A 15 -1.61 15.13 -7.87
CA GLY A 15 -0.68 16.27 -7.80
C GLY A 15 -0.55 17.00 -9.13
N SER A 16 -0.43 16.25 -10.23
CA SER A 16 -0.38 16.81 -11.59
C SER A 16 -1.69 17.53 -11.96
N LEU A 17 -2.84 16.97 -11.56
CA LEU A 17 -4.15 17.57 -11.77
C LEU A 17 -4.33 18.87 -10.98
N ILE A 18 -3.92 18.90 -9.71
CA ILE A 18 -3.97 20.10 -8.86
C ILE A 18 -3.14 21.23 -9.45
N SER A 19 -1.92 20.91 -9.89
CA SER A 19 -1.00 21.86 -10.51
C SER A 19 -1.56 22.45 -11.82
N ARG A 20 -2.52 21.77 -12.45
CA ARG A 20 -3.14 22.18 -13.72
C ARG A 20 -4.46 22.92 -13.56
N ILE A 21 -5.22 22.61 -12.50
CA ILE A 21 -6.51 23.27 -12.21
C ILE A 21 -6.28 24.64 -11.57
N GLY A 22 -5.34 24.76 -10.62
CA GLY A 22 -5.03 26.01 -9.94
C GLY A 22 -6.14 26.54 -9.02
N ASP A 23 -5.77 26.84 -7.77
CA ASP A 23 -6.51 27.68 -6.82
C ASP A 23 -7.93 27.24 -6.37
N LEU A 24 -8.12 25.97 -5.99
CA LEU A 24 -9.32 25.53 -5.27
C LEU A 24 -9.19 25.67 -3.74
N GLY A 25 -7.96 25.85 -3.24
CA GLY A 25 -7.62 25.86 -1.81
C GLY A 25 -7.46 24.46 -1.21
N GLU A 26 -6.57 24.31 -0.21
CA GLU A 26 -6.20 23.01 0.39
C GLU A 26 -7.40 22.19 0.88
N ARG A 27 -8.39 22.85 1.51
CA ARG A 27 -9.59 22.16 2.00
C ARG A 27 -10.42 21.53 0.87
N ALA A 28 -10.50 22.18 -0.28
CA ALA A 28 -11.20 21.62 -1.43
C ALA A 28 -10.41 20.44 -2.01
N TYR A 29 -9.09 20.55 -2.11
CA TYR A 29 -8.25 19.44 -2.56
C TYR A 29 -8.35 18.22 -1.65
N ILE A 30 -8.31 18.40 -0.33
CA ILE A 30 -8.53 17.33 0.65
C ILE A 30 -9.89 16.66 0.43
N HIS A 31 -10.94 17.46 0.22
CA HIS A 31 -12.28 16.92 0.02
C HIS A 31 -12.42 16.11 -1.28
N VAL A 32 -11.86 16.61 -2.39
CA VAL A 32 -11.87 15.91 -3.67
C VAL A 32 -11.02 14.65 -3.61
N TYR A 33 -9.84 14.71 -2.96
CA TYR A 33 -8.96 13.57 -2.76
C TYR A 33 -9.67 12.46 -1.99
N ARG A 34 -10.28 12.77 -0.84
CA ARG A 34 -11.06 11.79 -0.04
C ARG A 34 -12.16 11.13 -0.87
N ARG A 35 -12.83 11.86 -1.77
CA ARG A 35 -13.88 11.29 -2.60
C ARG A 35 -13.36 10.27 -3.61
N GLY A 36 -12.12 10.39 -4.06
CA GLY A 36 -11.49 9.46 -4.99
C GLY A 36 -10.77 8.29 -4.34
N LEU A 37 -10.63 8.27 -3.02
CA LEU A 37 -10.01 7.16 -2.30
C LEU A 37 -10.93 5.94 -2.19
N ALA A 38 -10.32 4.76 -2.12
CA ALA A 38 -11.03 3.52 -1.82
C ALA A 38 -11.64 3.57 -0.41
N SER A 39 -12.84 2.99 -0.24
CA SER A 39 -13.57 2.94 1.04
C SER A 39 -12.72 2.42 2.20
N ARG A 40 -11.81 1.50 1.90
CA ARG A 40 -10.89 0.91 2.88
C ARG A 40 -9.84 1.91 3.40
N LEU A 41 -9.29 2.76 2.54
CA LEU A 41 -8.40 3.85 2.97
C LEU A 41 -9.18 4.92 3.72
N LEU A 42 -10.42 5.19 3.30
CA LEU A 42 -11.30 6.11 4.02
C LEU A 42 -11.62 5.65 5.44
N ASP A 43 -11.81 4.35 5.65
CA ASP A 43 -12.04 3.77 6.98
C ASP A 43 -10.79 3.88 7.86
N GLN A 44 -9.60 3.60 7.31
CA GLN A 44 -8.33 3.79 8.03
C GLN A 44 -8.07 5.26 8.38
N LEU A 45 -8.37 6.18 7.45
CA LEU A 45 -8.25 7.63 7.69
C LEU A 45 -9.28 8.13 8.71
N ALA A 46 -10.48 7.55 8.76
CA ALA A 46 -11.50 7.90 9.74
C ALA A 46 -11.15 7.38 11.16
N SER A 47 -10.41 6.27 11.23
CA SER A 47 -9.88 5.71 12.47
C SER A 47 -8.60 6.41 12.96
N TYR A 48 -7.98 7.26 12.12
CA TYR A 48 -6.79 8.00 12.49
C TYR A 48 -7.14 9.17 13.42
N PRO A 49 -6.56 9.27 14.63
CA PRO A 49 -6.93 10.27 15.63
C PRO A 49 -6.36 11.69 15.35
N GLY A 50 -5.76 11.91 14.18
CA GLY A 50 -5.17 13.19 13.77
C GLY A 50 -6.08 14.00 12.85
N ASN A 51 -6.02 15.33 12.97
CA ASN A 51 -6.58 16.21 11.94
C ASN A 51 -5.59 16.30 10.77
N PHE A 52 -6.10 16.21 9.55
CA PHE A 52 -5.31 16.41 8.34
C PHE A 52 -5.39 17.88 7.94
N ASP A 53 -4.46 18.69 8.46
CA ASP A 53 -4.45 20.14 8.19
C ASP A 53 -3.93 20.45 6.78
N THR A 54 -3.14 19.56 6.18
CA THR A 54 -2.60 19.72 4.84
C THR A 54 -2.89 18.53 3.93
N LEU A 55 -3.02 18.80 2.64
CA LEU A 55 -3.18 17.76 1.62
C LEU A 55 -1.98 16.80 1.60
N GLN A 56 -0.77 17.35 1.79
CA GLN A 56 0.46 16.57 1.77
C GLN A 56 0.52 15.54 2.91
N GLU A 57 0.05 15.92 4.10
CA GLU A 57 -0.03 15.03 5.25
C GLU A 57 -1.04 13.90 5.01
N LEU A 58 -2.21 14.23 4.45
CA LEU A 58 -3.21 13.24 4.05
C LEU A 58 -2.66 12.24 3.03
N MET A 59 -1.94 12.70 2.00
CA MET A 59 -1.32 11.83 0.99
C MET A 59 -0.27 10.90 1.61
N ASN A 60 0.56 11.42 2.52
CA ASN A 60 1.61 10.63 3.16
C ASN A 60 1.02 9.51 4.05
N ILE A 61 0.00 9.82 4.84
CA ILE A 61 -0.68 8.83 5.70
C ILE A 61 -1.42 7.79 4.87
N THR A 62 -2.00 8.21 3.73
CA THR A 62 -2.65 7.28 2.80
C THR A 62 -1.63 6.32 2.19
N LEU A 63 -0.45 6.82 1.79
CA LEU A 63 0.65 6.00 1.28
C LEU A 63 1.22 5.05 2.33
N GLU A 64 1.39 5.50 3.57
CA GLU A 64 1.86 4.66 4.68
C GLU A 64 0.85 3.54 4.98
N SER A 65 -0.45 3.86 4.99
CA SER A 65 -1.52 2.88 5.20
C SER A 65 -1.57 1.83 4.09
N ASP A 66 -1.39 2.23 2.84
CA ASP A 66 -1.31 1.34 1.69
C ASP A 66 -0.07 0.45 1.76
N THR A 67 1.09 1.05 2.08
CA THR A 67 2.37 0.34 2.24
C THR A 67 2.29 -0.71 3.35
N ARG A 68 1.82 -0.34 4.55
CA ARG A 68 1.63 -1.27 5.67
C ARG A 68 0.66 -2.39 5.33
N TYR A 69 -0.39 -2.09 4.57
CA TYR A 69 -1.31 -3.13 4.13
C TYR A 69 -0.63 -4.10 3.17
N HIS A 70 0.08 -3.59 2.17
CA HIS A 70 0.82 -4.41 1.23
C HIS A 70 1.92 -5.22 1.92
N GLU A 71 2.63 -4.66 2.91
CA GLU A 71 3.59 -5.41 3.74
C GLU A 71 2.91 -6.51 4.55
N THR A 72 1.78 -6.22 5.20
CA THR A 72 1.01 -7.22 5.96
C THR A 72 0.47 -8.32 5.05
N GLN A 73 0.05 -7.98 3.82
CA GLN A 73 -0.35 -8.96 2.80
C GLN A 73 0.84 -9.73 2.25
N LYS A 74 2.01 -9.09 2.14
CA LYS A 74 3.26 -9.76 1.76
C LYS A 74 3.72 -10.73 2.84
N GLU A 75 3.59 -10.40 4.12
CA GLU A 75 3.89 -11.32 5.23
C GLU A 75 2.89 -12.47 5.31
N LYS A 76 1.61 -12.22 5.03
CA LYS A 76 0.58 -13.27 4.96
C LYS A 76 0.69 -14.13 3.68
N GLY A 77 1.18 -13.56 2.59
CA GLY A 77 1.42 -14.24 1.32
C GLY A 77 2.78 -14.93 1.23
N SER A 78 3.79 -14.47 1.99
CA SER A 78 5.13 -15.10 2.03
C SER A 78 5.19 -16.31 2.97
N HIS A 79 4.12 -16.59 3.70
CA HIS A 79 3.97 -17.85 4.45
C HIS A 79 3.31 -18.97 3.65
N GLN A 80 2.90 -18.73 2.40
CA GLN A 80 2.64 -19.79 1.44
C GLN A 80 3.72 -19.75 0.36
N GLU A 81 4.47 -20.83 0.27
CA GLU A 81 5.45 -21.14 -0.77
C GLU A 81 6.91 -20.68 -0.53
N LYS A 82 7.45 -21.03 0.64
CA LYS A 82 8.75 -21.71 0.65
C LYS A 82 8.62 -23.00 1.44
N LYS A 83 8.16 -24.03 0.72
CA LYS A 83 8.31 -25.44 1.09
C LYS A 83 9.73 -25.61 1.69
N PRO A 84 9.89 -26.11 2.92
CA PRO A 84 11.22 -26.38 3.42
C PRO A 84 11.87 -27.40 2.47
N PRO A 85 13.12 -27.22 2.01
CA PRO A 85 13.84 -28.36 1.48
C PRO A 85 13.93 -29.35 2.64
N ALA A 86 13.23 -30.48 2.50
CA ALA A 86 13.24 -31.55 3.46
C ALA A 86 14.69 -31.85 3.84
N THR A 87 15.03 -31.58 5.10
CA THR A 87 16.30 -32.01 5.66
C THR A 87 16.16 -33.49 5.96
N GLY A 88 16.97 -34.31 5.31
CA GLY A 88 17.17 -35.71 5.66
C GLY A 88 17.71 -36.48 4.46
N SER A 89 18.76 -37.27 4.54
CA SER A 89 19.73 -37.58 5.59
C SER A 89 20.80 -38.40 4.87
N ASN A 90 22.05 -38.34 5.34
CA ASN A 90 23.10 -39.27 4.93
C ASN A 90 22.57 -40.70 4.86
N SER A 91 22.81 -41.37 3.73
CA SER A 91 22.84 -42.83 3.67
C SER A 91 23.83 -43.24 2.58
N SER A 92 25.00 -43.63 3.05
CA SER A 92 26.07 -44.31 2.33
C SER A 92 25.55 -45.52 1.54
N ARG A 93 26.00 -45.69 0.29
CA ARG A 93 26.23 -47.01 -0.32
C ARG A 93 27.28 -46.91 -1.46
N PRO A 94 28.16 -47.92 -1.65
CA PRO A 94 29.52 -47.78 -2.18
C PRO A 94 29.59 -48.20 -3.69
N PRO A 95 30.77 -48.39 -4.32
CA PRO A 95 30.95 -48.36 -5.76
C PRO A 95 30.46 -49.64 -6.44
N GLN A 96 30.18 -49.56 -7.74
CA GLN A 96 30.07 -50.74 -8.60
C GLN A 96 31.17 -50.71 -9.66
N ASP A 97 31.79 -51.88 -9.77
CA ASP A 97 32.87 -52.36 -10.65
C ASP A 97 32.66 -52.02 -12.14
#